data_AF-A0AAU7SRF6-F1
#
_entry.id   AF-A0AAU7SRF6-F1
#
_cell.length_a   1.000
_cell.length_b   1.000
_cell.length_c   1.000
_cell.angle_alpha   90.00
_cell.angle_beta   90.00
_cell.angle_gamma   90.00
#
_symmetry.space_group_name_H-M   'P 1'
#
loop_
_entity.id
_entity.type
_entity.pdbx_description
1 polymer ?
#
loop_
_entity_poly.entity_id
_entity_poly.type
_entity_poly.pdbx_seq_one_letter_code
_entity_poly.pdbx_strand_id
1 'polypeptide(L)'
;MLPSLERPGPAETAKSLTRSQRDALHAIVFFRRQRKAGKGWLVGDKRLSGKLVERLEMMELVEESFIGGQPTLQLTIVGRAIEAKLQ
;
A
#
# COMPACT_ATOMS: atom_id res chain seq x y z
N MET A 1 28.05 5.10 16.05
CA MET A 1 27.26 5.73 14.97
C MET A 1 26.64 4.63 14.14
N LEU A 2 25.33 4.40 14.28
CA LEU A 2 24.62 3.48 13.39
C LEU A 2 24.56 4.14 12.00
N PRO A 3 24.87 3.44 10.90
CA PRO A 3 24.58 3.99 9.58
C PRO A 3 23.07 4.20 9.54
N SER A 4 22.66 5.45 9.39
CA SER A 4 21.27 5.76 9.09
C SER A 4 20.99 5.02 7.80
N LEU A 5 20.20 3.95 7.85
CA LEU A 5 19.56 3.38 6.69
C LEU A 5 18.73 4.52 6.12
N GLU A 6 19.32 5.29 5.22
CA GLU A 6 18.65 6.32 4.44
C GLU A 6 17.65 5.56 3.58
N ARG A 7 16.47 5.29 4.16
CA ARG A 7 15.33 4.84 3.41
C ARG A 7 15.10 5.95 2.39
N PRO A 8 15.01 5.62 1.08
CA PRO A 8 14.77 6.63 0.06
C PRO A 8 13.55 7.45 0.48
N GLY A 9 13.70 8.79 0.41
CA GLY A 9 12.63 9.69 0.82
C GLY A 9 11.34 9.40 0.05
N PRO A 10 10.16 9.83 0.55
CA PRO A 10 8.87 9.55 -0.10
C PRO A 10 8.83 9.85 -1.61
N ALA A 11 9.50 10.92 -2.05
CA ALA A 11 9.58 11.29 -3.46
C ALA A 11 10.41 10.31 -4.32
N GLU A 12 11.48 9.74 -3.76
CA GLU A 12 12.33 8.75 -4.43
C GLU A 12 11.61 7.40 -4.52
N THR A 13 10.93 7.01 -3.44
CA THR A 13 10.08 5.82 -3.44
C THR A 13 8.94 5.96 -4.44
N ALA A 14 8.26 7.10 -4.51
CA ALA A 14 7.20 7.35 -5.49
C ALA A 14 7.67 7.15 -6.95
N LYS A 15 8.89 7.60 -7.27
CA LYS A 15 9.50 7.43 -8.60
C LYS A 15 9.84 5.97 -8.90
N SER A 16 10.26 5.19 -7.90
CA SER A 16 10.62 3.77 -8.08
C SER A 16 9.43 2.80 -8.07
N LEU A 17 8.24 3.24 -7.65
CA LEU A 17 7.03 2.40 -7.71
C LEU A 17 6.67 2.03 -9.16
N THR A 18 6.36 0.75 -9.36
CA THR A 18 5.77 0.27 -10.61
C THR A 18 4.34 0.80 -10.77
N ARG A 19 3.82 0.81 -12.00
CA ARG A 19 2.43 1.22 -12.29
C ARG A 19 1.42 0.46 -11.43
N SER A 20 1.56 -0.86 -11.32
CA SER A 20 0.66 -1.70 -10.52
C SER A 20 0.68 -1.38 -9.03
N GLN A 21 1.82 -0.97 -8.48
CA GLN A 21 1.92 -0.55 -7.07
C GLN A 21 1.25 0.80 -6.86
N ARG A 22 1.46 1.77 -7.75
CA ARG A 22 0.77 3.07 -7.70
C ARG A 22 -0.74 2.90 -7.79
N ASP A 23 -1.20 2.08 -8.74
CA ASP A 23 -2.61 1.73 -8.92
C ASP A 23 -3.20 1.07 -7.67
N ALA A 24 -2.43 0.23 -6.97
CA ALA A 24 -2.86 -0.42 -5.73
C ALA A 24 -2.99 0.59 -4.58
N LEU A 25 -2.00 1.47 -4.38
CA LEU A 25 -2.06 2.52 -3.35
C LEU A 25 -3.29 3.41 -3.56
N HIS A 26 -3.49 3.86 -4.80
CA HIS A 26 -4.64 4.70 -5.12
C HIS A 26 -5.98 3.97 -4.92
N ALA A 27 -6.07 2.70 -5.32
CA ALA A 27 -7.28 1.90 -5.10
C ALA A 27 -7.61 1.73 -3.61
N ILE A 28 -6.60 1.53 -2.76
CA ILE A 28 -6.79 1.40 -1.30
C ILE A 28 -7.28 2.71 -0.68
N VAL A 29 -6.81 3.87 -1.15
CA VAL A 29 -7.34 5.19 -0.72
C VAL A 29 -8.78 5.38 -1.20
N PHE A 30 -9.02 5.11 -2.49
CA PHE A 30 -10.24 5.48 -3.17
C PHE A 30 -11.43 4.59 -2.81
N PHE A 31 -11.22 3.27 -2.73
CA PHE A 31 -12.30 2.32 -2.50
C PHE A 31 -12.50 2.01 -1.02
N ARG A 32 -13.68 2.38 -0.52
CA ARG A 32 -14.12 2.03 0.84
C ARG A 32 -14.41 0.54 1.02
N ARG A 33 -14.81 -0.16 -0.05
CA ARG A 33 -15.17 -1.58 -0.01
C ARG A 33 -13.94 -2.42 -0.26
N GLN A 34 -13.53 -3.18 0.74
CA GLN A 34 -12.41 -4.10 0.66
C GLN A 34 -12.82 -5.46 1.21
N ARG A 35 -12.30 -6.53 0.62
CA ARG A 35 -12.43 -7.88 1.17
C ARG A 35 -11.18 -8.69 0.89
N LYS A 36 -10.78 -9.48 1.88
CA LYS A 36 -9.71 -10.46 1.72
C LYS A 36 -10.19 -11.61 0.83
N ALA A 37 -9.40 -11.99 -0.16
CA ALA A 37 -9.71 -13.02 -1.14
C ALA A 37 -8.55 -14.03 -1.24
N GLY A 38 -8.54 -15.01 -0.33
CA GLY A 38 -7.43 -15.93 -0.15
C GLY A 38 -6.17 -15.18 0.30
N LYS A 39 -5.07 -15.33 -0.43
CA LYS A 39 -3.81 -14.58 -0.19
C LYS A 39 -3.83 -13.15 -0.74
N GLY A 40 -4.84 -12.78 -1.53
CA GLY A 40 -4.93 -11.46 -2.14
C GLY A 40 -6.10 -10.64 -1.59
N TRP A 41 -6.35 -9.51 -2.23
CA TRP A 41 -7.39 -8.58 -1.84
C TRP A 41 -8.25 -8.19 -3.02
N LEU A 42 -9.53 -7.94 -2.75
CA LEU A 42 -10.43 -7.27 -3.65
C LEU A 42 -10.75 -5.90 -3.06
N VAL A 43 -10.37 -4.86 -3.78
CA VAL A 43 -10.48 -3.46 -3.37
C VAL A 43 -11.29 -2.76 -4.46
N GLY A 44 -12.57 -2.49 -4.17
CA GLY A 44 -13.53 -2.09 -5.19
C GLY A 44 -13.68 -3.14 -6.30
N ASP A 45 -13.36 -2.74 -7.52
CA ASP A 45 -13.29 -3.57 -8.73
C ASP A 45 -11.87 -4.14 -8.98
N LYS A 46 -10.86 -3.71 -8.23
CA LYS A 46 -9.47 -4.16 -8.42
C LYS A 46 -9.14 -5.39 -7.60
N ARG A 47 -8.44 -6.34 -8.24
CA ARG A 47 -7.86 -7.50 -7.57
C ARG A 47 -6.36 -7.29 -7.33
N LEU A 48 -5.97 -7.19 -6.07
CA LEU A 48 -4.59 -7.11 -5.64
C LEU A 48 -4.09 -8.53 -5.33
N SER A 49 -3.00 -8.94 -5.97
CA SER A 49 -2.40 -10.24 -5.70
C SER A 49 -1.69 -10.24 -4.35
N GLY A 50 -1.59 -11.40 -3.70
CA GLY A 50 -0.88 -11.51 -2.42
C GLY A 50 0.56 -11.04 -2.50
N LYS A 51 1.27 -11.39 -3.58
CA LYS A 51 2.65 -10.93 -3.83
C LYS A 51 2.76 -9.40 -3.93
N LEU A 52 1.76 -8.75 -4.54
CA LEU A 52 1.74 -7.30 -4.65
C LEU A 52 1.52 -6.66 -3.28
N VAL A 53 0.57 -7.17 -2.50
CA VAL A 53 0.27 -6.67 -1.15
C VAL A 53 1.46 -6.88 -0.22
N GLU A 54 2.03 -8.08 -0.21
CA GLU A 54 3.24 -8.43 0.56
C GLU A 54 4.40 -7.48 0.22
N ARG A 55 4.58 -7.15 -1.07
CA ARG A 55 5.62 -6.19 -1.49
C ARG A 55 5.35 -4.79 -0.96
N LEU A 56 4.10 -4.33 -0.93
CA LEU A 56 3.73 -3.02 -0.40
C LEU A 56 3.88 -2.98 1.13
N GLU A 57 3.58 -4.07 1.83
CA GLU A 57 3.79 -4.22 3.28
C GLU A 57 5.29 -4.21 3.62
N MET A 58 6.12 -4.94 2.85
CA MET A 58 7.58 -4.90 3.01
C MET A 58 8.19 -3.51 2.79
N MET A 59 7.53 -2.66 2.01
CA MET A 59 7.91 -1.27 1.79
C MET A 59 7.29 -0.32 2.83
N GLU A 60 6.59 -0.86 3.84
CA GLU A 60 5.87 -0.12 4.88
C GLU A 60 4.86 0.88 4.30
N LEU A 61 4.30 0.62 3.12
CA LEU A 61 3.34 1.53 2.46
C LEU A 61 1.90 1.23 2.85
N VAL A 62 1.62 -0.03 3.12
CA VAL A 62 0.30 -0.51 3.51
C VAL A 62 0.44 -1.44 4.70
N GLU A 63 -0.65 -1.56 5.45
CA GLU A 63 -0.78 -2.52 6.54
C GLU A 63 -2.17 -3.13 6.52
N GLU A 64 -2.27 -4.41 6.90
CA GLU A 64 -3.53 -5.04 7.23
C GLU A 64 -3.99 -4.59 8.63
N SER A 65 -5.19 -4.04 8.70
CA SER A 65 -5.85 -3.64 9.94
C SER A 65 -7.23 -4.28 10.05
N PHE A 66 -7.78 -4.33 11.27
CA PHE A 66 -9.11 -4.88 11.52
C PHE A 66 -10.07 -3.77 11.95
N ILE A 67 -11.02 -3.44 11.08
CA ILE A 67 -12.04 -2.41 11.34
C ILE A 67 -13.39 -3.10 11.43
N GLY A 68 -14.07 -2.98 12.56
CA GLY A 68 -15.37 -3.63 12.77
C GLY A 68 -15.32 -5.15 12.62
N GLY A 69 -14.20 -5.78 12.99
CA GLY A 69 -13.98 -7.23 12.84
C GLY A 69 -13.69 -7.70 11.41
N GLN A 70 -13.57 -6.79 10.44
CA GLN A 70 -13.23 -7.12 9.06
C GLN A 70 -11.79 -6.71 8.71
N PRO A 71 -11.02 -7.59 8.05
CA PRO A 71 -9.70 -7.22 7.57
C PRO A 71 -9.84 -6.15 6.48
N THR A 72 -9.08 -5.07 6.61
CA THR A 72 -9.02 -3.94 5.68
C THR A 72 -7.55 -3.56 5.43
N LEU A 73 -7.17 -3.28 4.18
CA LEU A 73 -5.88 -2.66 3.88
C LEU A 73 -5.97 -1.15 4.10
N GLN A 74 -4.98 -0.61 4.79
CA GLN A 74 -4.83 0.81 5.01
C GLN A 74 -3.45 1.27 4.58
N LEU A 75 -3.33 2.52 4.14
CA LEU A 75 -2.00 3.12 3.96
C LEU A 75 -1.47 3.56 5.30
N THR A 76 -0.20 3.25 5.51
CA THR A 76 0.60 3.80 6.61
C THR A 76 0.83 5.31 6.39
N ILE A 77 1.47 5.96 7.36
CA ILE A 77 1.90 7.37 7.24
C ILE A 77 2.81 7.55 6.01
N VAL A 78 3.75 6.62 5.80
CA VAL A 78 4.69 6.63 4.67
C VAL A 78 3.95 6.42 3.35
N GLY A 79 3.03 5.45 3.31
CA GLY A 79 2.20 5.18 2.14
C GLY A 79 1.36 6.39 1.72
N ARG A 80 0.74 7.09 2.67
CA ARG A 80 -0.03 8.32 2.39
C ARG A 80 0.85 9.45 1.86
N ALA A 81 2.03 9.64 2.45
CA ALA A 81 2.97 10.66 1.98
C ALA A 81 3.43 10.39 0.54
N ILE A 82 3.60 9.11 0.16
CA ILE A 82 3.95 8.70 -1.19
C ILE A 82 2.77 8.86 -2.14
N GLU A 83 1.58 8.40 -1.76
CA GLU A 83 0.37 8.49 -2.58
C GLU A 83 0.03 9.95 -2.93
N ALA A 84 0.18 10.87 -1.97
CA ALA A 84 0.02 12.31 -2.20
C ALA A 84 1.03 12.91 -3.20
N LYS A 85 2.14 12.22 -3.51
CA LYS A 85 3.13 12.62 -4.53
C LYS A 85 2.87 11.96 -5.90
N LEU A 86 1.89 11.06 -5.98
CA LEU A 86 1.49 10.40 -7.23
C LEU A 86 0.36 11.14 -7.96
N GLN A 87 -0.28 12.12 -7.29
CA GLN A 87 -1.27 13.05 -7.86
C GLN A 87 -0.59 14.17 -8.64
#